data_AF-A0A1C0VT14-F1
#
_entry.id   AF-A0A1C0VT14-F1
#
_cell.length_a   1.000
_cell.length_b   1.000
_cell.length_c   1.000
_cell.angle_alpha   90.00
_cell.angle_beta   90.00
_cell.angle_gamma   90.00
#
_symmetry.space_group_name_H-M   'P 1'
#
loop_
_entity.id
_entity.type
_entity.pdbx_description
1 polymer ?
#
loop_
_entity_poly.entity_id
_entity_poly.type
_entity_poly.pdbx_seq_one_letter_code
_entity_poly.pdbx_strand_id
1 'polypeptide(L)'
;MDKDIWLQIEEDSKSFEEALLLTSKLISIPLRYLRDARLIDRAYEVRKTFTLKDWRKLHNIAVSLWYRQYYSSSNSFNYDDFSSNFLPKYQKLISFLLQKSTEVSQLQNVDSLKSESFKIWQEFMAKLAYLSNMEQKSGKKQKKRGLDQDSQFTIVTVITLILGLSLAIFVILINR
;
A
#
# COMPACT_ATOMS: atom_id res chain seq x y z
N MET A 1 15.56 -23.42 9.54
CA MET A 1 14.83 -22.84 8.39
C MET A 1 14.34 -21.49 8.84
N ASP A 2 14.65 -20.42 8.09
CA ASP A 2 14.08 -19.11 8.40
C ASP A 2 12.55 -19.17 8.22
N LYS A 3 11.79 -18.61 9.17
CA LYS A 3 10.33 -18.54 9.09
C LYS A 3 9.92 -17.73 7.86
N ASP A 4 8.78 -18.06 7.25
CA ASP A 4 8.21 -17.20 6.20
C ASP A 4 7.89 -15.79 6.75
N ILE A 5 8.05 -14.75 5.92
CA ILE A 5 7.92 -13.35 6.36
C ILE A 5 6.55 -13.04 6.98
N TRP A 6 5.46 -13.62 6.47
CA TRP A 6 4.13 -13.41 7.05
C TRP A 6 3.98 -14.02 8.45
N LEU A 7 4.63 -15.17 8.71
CA LEU A 7 4.68 -15.75 10.06
C LEU A 7 5.53 -14.89 10.99
N GLN A 8 6.65 -14.34 10.50
CA GLN A 8 7.45 -13.38 11.29
C GLN A 8 6.63 -12.13 11.66
N ILE A 9 5.77 -11.64 10.75
CA ILE A 9 4.91 -10.49 11.05
C ILE A 9 3.90 -10.83 12.15
N GLU A 10 3.23 -11.97 12.09
CA GLU A 10 2.22 -12.36 13.08
C GLU A 10 2.82 -12.72 14.44
N GLU A 11 3.92 -13.46 14.45
CA GLU A 11 4.48 -14.05 15.68
C GLU A 11 5.56 -13.18 16.33
N ASP A 12 6.39 -12.52 15.54
CA ASP A 12 7.64 -11.95 16.03
C ASP A 12 7.59 -10.41 16.14
N SER A 13 6.71 -9.73 15.39
CA SER A 13 6.65 -8.26 15.40
C SER A 13 6.07 -7.70 16.70
N LYS A 14 6.69 -6.64 17.23
CA LYS A 14 6.35 -6.05 18.54
C LYS A 14 5.76 -4.65 18.45
N SER A 15 5.85 -4.02 17.27
CA SER A 15 5.43 -2.64 17.03
C SER A 15 4.83 -2.45 15.63
N PHE A 16 4.07 -1.37 15.44
CA PHE A 16 3.46 -1.05 14.15
C PHE A 16 4.53 -0.86 13.05
N GLU A 17 5.64 -0.21 13.41
CA GLU A 17 6.81 -0.04 12.56
C GLU A 17 7.45 -1.38 12.19
N GLU A 18 7.68 -2.27 13.16
CA GLU A 18 8.35 -3.55 12.91
C GLU A 18 7.53 -4.43 11.97
N ALA A 19 6.22 -4.49 12.15
CA ALA A 19 5.32 -5.15 11.21
C ALA A 19 5.47 -4.58 9.79
N LEU A 20 5.51 -3.25 9.63
CA LEU A 20 5.75 -2.61 8.32
C LEU A 20 7.14 -2.91 7.77
N LEU A 21 8.19 -2.88 8.59
CA LEU A 21 9.56 -3.19 8.15
C LEU A 21 9.65 -4.61 7.62
N LEU A 22 9.03 -5.58 8.29
CA LEU A 22 8.95 -6.95 7.81
C LEU A 22 8.15 -7.05 6.51
N THR A 23 6.98 -6.39 6.42
CA THR A 23 6.19 -6.33 5.17
C THR A 23 6.97 -5.71 4.02
N SER A 24 7.87 -4.75 4.31
CA SER A 24 8.65 -4.04 3.29
C SER A 24 9.60 -4.95 2.50
N LYS A 25 9.92 -6.13 3.05
CA LYS A 25 10.71 -7.15 2.36
C LYS A 25 9.98 -7.74 1.14
N LEU A 26 8.65 -7.65 1.10
CA LEU A 26 7.82 -8.20 0.02
C LEU A 26 7.04 -7.13 -0.76
N ILE A 27 6.85 -5.95 -0.18
CA ILE A 27 6.04 -4.87 -0.76
C ILE A 27 6.79 -3.54 -0.63
N SER A 28 6.74 -2.70 -1.65
CA SER A 28 7.36 -1.37 -1.58
C SER A 28 6.55 -0.44 -0.66
N ILE A 29 7.17 -0.05 0.46
CA ILE A 29 6.57 0.83 1.47
C ILE A 29 7.26 2.20 1.43
N PRO A 30 6.51 3.30 1.24
CA PRO A 30 7.05 4.66 1.38
C PRO A 30 7.65 4.91 2.76
N LEU A 31 8.84 5.50 2.81
CA LEU A 31 9.53 5.85 4.06
C LEU A 31 8.66 6.68 5.01
N ARG A 32 7.80 7.55 4.47
CA ARG A 32 6.85 8.33 5.28
C ARG A 32 5.95 7.47 6.16
N TYR A 33 5.53 6.29 5.69
CA TYR A 33 4.65 5.38 6.44
C TYR A 33 5.39 4.70 7.58
N LEU A 34 6.66 4.31 7.37
CA LEU A 34 7.53 3.80 8.43
C LEU A 34 7.73 4.85 9.52
N ARG A 35 8.05 6.09 9.12
CA ARG A 35 8.20 7.21 10.05
C ARG A 35 6.92 7.46 10.85
N ASP A 36 5.76 7.42 10.18
CA ASP A 36 4.47 7.65 10.82
C ASP A 36 4.13 6.57 11.85
N ALA A 37 4.38 5.30 11.55
CA ALA A 37 4.20 4.20 12.49
C ALA A 37 5.16 4.31 13.69
N ARG A 38 6.45 4.58 13.43
CA ARG A 38 7.46 4.81 14.48
C ARG A 38 7.06 5.91 15.46
N LEU A 39 6.49 7.00 14.95
CA LEU A 39 6.03 8.11 15.79
C LEU A 39 4.89 7.68 16.72
N ILE A 40 3.99 6.82 16.25
CA ILE A 40 2.89 6.26 17.05
C ILE A 40 3.46 5.29 18.10
N ASP A 41 4.34 4.38 17.69
CA ASP A 41 5.00 3.43 18.60
C ASP A 41 5.72 4.18 19.74
N ARG A 42 6.54 5.17 19.41
CA ARG A 42 7.27 5.99 20.39
C ARG A 42 6.34 6.79 21.30
N ALA A 43 5.24 7.32 20.77
CA ALA A 43 4.26 8.03 21.59
C ALA A 43 3.65 7.11 22.66
N TYR A 44 3.38 5.86 22.31
CA TYR A 44 2.90 4.87 23.26
C TYR A 44 3.98 4.42 24.24
N GLU A 45 5.20 4.16 23.79
CA GLU A 45 6.31 3.75 24.68
C GLU A 45 6.63 4.81 25.73
N VAL A 46 6.74 6.08 25.33
CA VAL A 46 7.20 7.16 26.20
C VAL A 46 6.06 7.73 27.06
N ARG A 47 4.85 7.84 26.50
CA ARG A 47 3.73 8.56 27.14
C ARG A 47 2.48 7.71 27.35
N LYS A 48 2.51 6.42 26.99
CA LYS A 48 1.33 5.53 27.04
C LYS A 48 0.12 6.15 26.35
N THR A 49 0.37 6.84 25.23
CA THR A 49 -0.67 7.52 24.46
C THR A 49 -0.91 6.77 23.15
N PHE A 50 -2.14 6.34 22.93
CA PHE A 50 -2.62 5.84 21.65
C PHE A 50 -4.08 6.26 21.49
N THR A 51 -4.39 6.92 20.38
CA THR A 51 -5.71 7.54 20.15
C THR A 51 -6.40 6.96 18.93
N LEU A 52 -7.71 7.20 18.81
CA LEU A 52 -8.44 6.89 17.57
C LEU A 52 -7.88 7.61 16.35
N LYS A 53 -7.22 8.76 16.52
CA LYS A 53 -6.53 9.47 15.43
C LYS A 53 -5.32 8.68 14.94
N ASP A 54 -4.56 8.08 15.85
CA ASP A 54 -3.41 7.22 15.53
C ASP A 54 -3.88 5.95 14.81
N TRP A 55 -4.95 5.32 15.31
CA TRP A 55 -5.58 4.19 14.63
C TRP A 55 -6.06 4.57 13.21
N ARG A 56 -6.77 5.69 13.04
CA ARG A 56 -7.22 6.15 11.70
C ARG A 56 -6.03 6.38 10.76
N LYS A 57 -4.93 6.93 11.28
CA LYS A 57 -3.71 7.14 10.49
C LYS A 57 -3.13 5.81 10.02
N LEU A 58 -3.02 4.82 10.92
CA LEU A 58 -2.59 3.46 10.57
C LEU A 58 -3.56 2.85 9.54
N HIS A 59 -4.86 2.85 9.81
CA HIS A 59 -5.88 2.34 8.89
C HIS A 59 -5.74 2.93 7.48
N ASN A 60 -5.53 4.25 7.36
CA ASN A 60 -5.32 4.89 6.06
C ASN A 60 -4.02 4.44 5.36
N ILE A 61 -2.95 4.18 6.12
CA ILE A 61 -1.72 3.57 5.60
C ILE A 61 -2.02 2.17 5.07
N ALA A 62 -2.72 1.33 5.84
CA ALA A 62 -3.12 -0.02 5.43
C ALA A 62 -3.95 -0.01 4.13
N VAL A 63 -4.98 0.82 4.05
CA VAL A 63 -5.80 0.99 2.83
C VAL A 63 -4.95 1.44 1.65
N SER A 64 -4.04 2.40 1.86
CA SER A 64 -3.14 2.90 0.81
C SER A 64 -2.20 1.81 0.29
N LEU A 65 -1.66 0.97 1.18
CA LEU A 65 -0.79 -0.15 0.82
C LEU A 65 -1.55 -1.24 0.08
N TRP A 66 -2.73 -1.61 0.56
CA TRP A 66 -3.63 -2.54 -0.12
C TRP A 66 -3.96 -2.06 -1.52
N TYR A 67 -4.40 -0.81 -1.68
CA TYR A 67 -4.78 -0.27 -2.98
C TYR A 67 -3.62 -0.27 -3.97
N ARG A 68 -2.42 0.12 -3.50
CA ARG A 68 -1.22 0.11 -4.32
C ARG A 68 -0.87 -1.29 -4.79
N GLN A 69 -0.92 -2.28 -3.89
CA GLN A 69 -0.62 -3.66 -4.24
C GLN A 69 -1.69 -4.20 -5.20
N TYR A 70 -2.97 -4.03 -4.88
CA TYR A 70 -4.10 -4.39 -5.72
C TYR A 70 -3.94 -3.85 -7.15
N TYR A 71 -3.68 -2.55 -7.28
CA TYR A 71 -3.50 -1.90 -8.59
C TYR A 71 -2.27 -2.40 -9.34
N SER A 72 -1.16 -2.60 -8.63
CA SER A 72 0.04 -3.20 -9.24
C SER A 72 -0.27 -4.60 -9.76
N SER A 73 -1.01 -5.41 -9.01
CA SER A 73 -1.34 -6.78 -9.37
C SER A 73 -2.38 -6.85 -10.48
N SER A 74 -3.45 -6.06 -10.42
CA SER A 74 -4.46 -6.01 -11.48
C SER A 74 -3.87 -5.67 -12.84
N ASN A 75 -2.86 -4.81 -12.87
CA ASN A 75 -2.16 -4.44 -14.11
C ASN A 75 -1.10 -5.45 -14.55
N SER A 76 -0.64 -6.30 -13.64
CA SER A 76 0.42 -7.25 -13.93
C SER A 76 -0.11 -8.62 -14.33
N PHE A 77 -1.30 -9.02 -13.89
CA PHE A 77 -1.87 -10.33 -14.19
C PHE A 77 -2.77 -10.28 -15.43
N ASN A 78 -2.96 -11.44 -16.07
CA ASN A 78 -4.07 -11.60 -17.02
C ASN A 78 -5.40 -11.41 -16.25
N TYR A 79 -6.37 -10.76 -16.88
CA TYR A 79 -7.68 -10.48 -16.29
C TYR A 79 -8.38 -11.71 -15.69
N ASP A 80 -8.38 -12.85 -16.39
CA ASP A 80 -9.06 -14.08 -15.93
C ASP A 80 -8.37 -14.67 -14.70
N ASP A 81 -7.03 -14.67 -14.72
CA ASP A 81 -6.20 -15.16 -13.62
C ASP A 81 -6.33 -14.25 -12.39
N PHE A 82 -6.31 -12.93 -12.60
CA PHE A 82 -6.49 -11.95 -11.54
C PHE A 82 -7.88 -12.06 -10.91
N SER A 83 -8.93 -12.01 -11.73
CA SER A 83 -10.33 -12.00 -11.28
C SER A 83 -10.70 -13.28 -10.54
N SER A 84 -10.18 -14.44 -10.98
CA SER A 84 -10.50 -15.73 -10.38
C SER A 84 -9.64 -16.05 -9.15
N ASN A 85 -8.34 -15.70 -9.15
CA ASN A 85 -7.40 -16.20 -8.15
C ASN A 85 -6.92 -15.15 -7.12
N PHE A 86 -6.90 -13.86 -7.48
CA PHE A 86 -6.32 -12.81 -6.64
C PHE A 86 -7.34 -11.77 -6.16
N LEU A 87 -8.24 -11.32 -7.03
CA LEU A 87 -9.29 -10.34 -6.70
C LEU A 87 -10.11 -10.75 -5.46
N PRO A 88 -10.59 -12.01 -5.32
CA PRO A 88 -11.36 -12.40 -4.15
C PRO A 88 -10.54 -12.32 -2.86
N LYS A 89 -9.22 -12.52 -2.93
CA LYS A 89 -8.32 -12.42 -1.77
C LYS A 89 -8.11 -10.97 -1.35
N TYR A 90 -7.94 -10.06 -2.32
CA TYR A 90 -7.89 -8.62 -2.03
C TYR A 90 -9.20 -8.11 -1.43
N GLN A 91 -10.35 -8.55 -1.95
CA GLN A 91 -11.66 -8.21 -1.41
C GLN A 91 -11.83 -8.71 0.03
N LYS A 92 -11.45 -9.97 0.31
CA LYS A 92 -11.46 -10.49 1.68
C LYS A 92 -10.58 -9.69 2.63
N LEU A 93 -9.38 -9.29 2.18
CA LEU A 93 -8.44 -8.53 3.00
C LEU A 93 -8.95 -7.13 3.36
N ILE A 94 -9.52 -6.39 2.40
CA ILE A 94 -10.06 -5.06 2.71
C ILE A 94 -11.34 -5.17 3.54
N SER A 95 -12.20 -6.15 3.28
CA SER A 95 -13.40 -6.40 4.09
C SER A 95 -13.04 -6.73 5.54
N PHE A 96 -11.99 -7.51 5.78
CA PHE A 96 -11.47 -7.76 7.12
C PHE A 96 -11.11 -6.45 7.84
N LEU A 97 -10.33 -5.58 7.20
CA LEU A 97 -9.92 -4.31 7.79
C LEU A 97 -11.13 -3.41 8.12
N LEU A 98 -12.10 -3.34 7.20
CA LEU A 98 -13.32 -2.54 7.36
C LEU A 98 -14.23 -3.10 8.47
N GLN A 99 -14.40 -4.41 8.57
CA GLN A 99 -15.21 -5.01 9.64
C GLN A 99 -14.62 -4.73 11.03
N LYS A 100 -13.29 -4.81 11.15
CA LYS A 100 -12.57 -4.53 12.39
C LYS A 100 -12.58 -3.05 12.80
N SER A 101 -12.87 -2.14 11.87
CA SER A 101 -12.97 -0.71 12.17
C SER A 101 -14.06 -0.38 13.20
N THR A 102 -15.20 -1.07 13.12
CA THR A 102 -16.32 -0.87 14.05
C THR A 102 -15.93 -1.29 15.46
N GLU A 103 -15.30 -2.46 15.61
CA GLU A 103 -14.85 -2.99 16.91
C GLU A 103 -13.87 -2.03 17.58
N VAL A 104 -12.88 -1.53 16.85
CA VAL A 104 -11.87 -0.61 17.39
C VAL A 104 -12.46 0.74 17.79
N SER A 105 -13.44 1.24 17.04
CA SER A 105 -14.08 2.54 17.31
C SER A 105 -14.83 2.61 18.64
N GLN A 106 -15.22 1.45 19.19
CA GLN A 106 -15.95 1.33 20.44
C GLN A 106 -15.02 1.23 21.67
N LEU A 107 -13.73 1.01 21.47
CA LEU A 107 -12.76 0.87 22.55
C LEU A 107 -12.42 2.24 23.16
N GLN A 108 -12.58 2.36 24.47
CA GLN A 108 -12.31 3.60 25.21
C GLN A 108 -10.99 3.55 26.01
N ASN A 109 -10.54 2.36 26.39
CA ASN A 109 -9.30 2.15 27.11
C ASN A 109 -8.09 2.20 26.16
N VAL A 110 -7.04 2.94 26.52
CA VAL A 110 -5.86 3.15 25.67
C VAL A 110 -5.10 1.85 25.38
N ASP A 111 -4.88 1.00 26.39
CA ASP A 111 -4.15 -0.26 26.23
C ASP A 111 -4.95 -1.25 25.39
N SER A 112 -6.26 -1.35 25.62
CA SER A 112 -7.15 -2.17 24.78
C SER A 112 -7.17 -1.66 23.34
N LEU A 113 -7.29 -0.35 23.15
CA LEU A 113 -7.30 0.27 21.82
C LEU A 113 -6.00 0.00 21.07
N LYS A 114 -4.84 0.17 21.73
CA LYS A 114 -3.53 -0.13 21.15
C LYS A 114 -3.40 -1.61 20.82
N SER A 115 -3.73 -2.48 21.76
CA SER A 115 -3.56 -3.93 21.63
C SER A 115 -4.39 -4.49 20.47
N GLU A 116 -5.68 -4.14 20.42
CA GLU A 116 -6.56 -4.61 19.35
C GLU A 116 -6.15 -4.02 18.00
N SER A 117 -5.82 -2.71 17.96
CA SER A 117 -5.30 -2.07 16.75
C SER A 117 -4.05 -2.75 16.23
N PHE A 118 -3.14 -3.15 17.13
CA PHE A 118 -1.89 -3.82 16.76
C PHE A 118 -2.14 -5.23 16.24
N LYS A 119 -3.02 -6.00 16.88
CA LYS A 119 -3.41 -7.33 16.40
C LYS A 119 -4.00 -7.28 14.98
N ILE A 120 -4.93 -6.36 14.73
CA ILE A 120 -5.51 -6.14 13.40
C ILE A 120 -4.44 -5.75 12.39
N TRP A 121 -3.49 -4.90 12.80
CA TRP A 121 -2.38 -4.46 11.97
C TRP A 121 -1.47 -5.62 11.54
N GLN A 122 -1.04 -6.45 12.50
CA GLN A 122 -0.20 -7.61 12.24
C GLN A 122 -0.86 -8.57 11.26
N GLU A 123 -2.11 -8.95 11.52
CA GLU A 123 -2.87 -9.87 10.68
C GLU A 123 -3.08 -9.30 9.27
N PHE A 124 -3.38 -8.00 9.16
CA PHE A 124 -3.51 -7.34 7.86
C PHE A 124 -2.19 -7.36 7.08
N MET A 125 -1.09 -6.96 7.72
CA MET A 125 0.22 -6.86 7.10
C MET A 125 0.77 -8.23 6.69
N ALA A 126 0.55 -9.26 7.51
CA ALA A 126 0.92 -10.63 7.20
C ALA A 126 0.12 -11.18 6.01
N LYS A 127 -1.20 -11.00 5.99
CA LYS A 127 -2.03 -11.39 4.84
C LYS A 127 -1.63 -10.65 3.56
N LEU A 128 -1.35 -9.35 3.65
CA LEU A 128 -0.90 -8.58 2.50
C LEU A 128 0.46 -9.08 1.99
N ALA A 129 1.41 -9.33 2.89
CA ALA A 129 2.71 -9.90 2.56
C ALA A 129 2.59 -11.29 1.94
N TYR A 130 1.73 -12.16 2.48
CA TYR A 130 1.42 -13.46 1.92
C TYR A 130 0.88 -13.36 0.48
N LEU A 131 -0.04 -12.44 0.21
CA LEU A 131 -0.54 -12.20 -1.15
C LEU A 131 0.59 -11.76 -2.08
N SER A 132 1.43 -10.82 -1.67
CA SER A 132 2.58 -10.39 -2.50
C SER A 132 3.53 -11.55 -2.79
N ASN A 133 3.81 -12.42 -1.81
CA ASN A 133 4.63 -13.61 -2.04
C ASN A 133 3.97 -14.60 -3.02
N MET A 134 2.66 -14.85 -2.91
CA MET A 134 1.94 -15.68 -3.88
C MET A 134 2.03 -15.12 -5.30
N GLU A 135 1.94 -13.81 -5.45
CA GLU A 135 2.05 -13.12 -6.73
C GLU A 135 3.46 -13.19 -7.31
N GLN A 136 4.49 -13.09 -6.46
CA GLN A 136 5.88 -13.26 -6.88
C GLN A 136 6.16 -14.69 -7.34
N LYS A 137 5.64 -15.69 -6.62
CA LYS A 137 5.79 -17.12 -6.96
C LYS A 137 5.02 -17.54 -8.21
N SER A 138 3.85 -16.93 -8.47
CA SER A 138 3.07 -17.26 -9.66
C SER A 138 3.73 -16.79 -10.96
N GLY A 139 4.82 -16.00 -10.90
CA GLY A 139 5.68 -15.68 -12.03
C GLY A 139 5.05 -14.83 -13.13
N LYS A 140 3.77 -14.45 -12.97
CA LYS A 140 2.99 -13.68 -13.95
C LYS A 140 2.83 -12.23 -13.53
N LYS A 141 3.90 -11.61 -13.03
CA LYS A 141 4.00 -10.17 -13.17
C LYS A 141 4.27 -9.94 -14.65
N GLN A 142 3.25 -9.59 -15.46
CA GLN A 142 3.46 -9.17 -16.84
C GLN A 142 4.66 -8.24 -16.81
N LYS A 143 5.73 -8.63 -17.51
CA LYS A 143 6.77 -7.67 -17.86
C LYS A 143 6.00 -6.48 -18.37
N LYS A 144 6.15 -5.31 -17.73
CA LYS A 144 5.71 -4.05 -18.30
C LYS A 144 6.04 -4.16 -19.78
N ARG A 145 5.05 -4.03 -20.67
CA ARG A 145 5.39 -3.59 -22.03
C ARG A 145 6.11 -2.27 -21.76
N GLY A 146 7.44 -2.31 -21.77
CA GLY A 146 8.22 -1.11 -21.88
C GLY A 146 7.61 -0.40 -23.07
N LEU A 147 7.21 0.86 -22.90
CA LEU A 147 6.98 1.69 -24.06
C LEU A 147 8.28 1.56 -24.86
N ASP A 148 8.16 0.94 -26.03
CA ASP A 148 9.25 0.85 -26.99
C ASP A 148 9.86 2.24 -27.13
N GLN A 149 11.16 2.35 -27.36
CA GLN A 149 11.81 3.68 -27.43
C GLN A 149 11.12 4.58 -28.48
N ASP A 150 10.53 3.96 -29.51
CA ASP A 150 9.69 4.60 -30.51
C ASP A 150 8.39 5.21 -29.94
N SER A 151 7.76 4.55 -28.96
CA SER A 151 6.58 5.08 -28.27
C SER A 151 6.93 6.27 -27.36
N GLN A 152 8.09 6.26 -26.70
CA GLN A 152 8.55 7.39 -25.91
C GLN A 152 8.89 8.61 -26.78
N PHE A 153 9.53 8.37 -27.93
CA PHE A 153 9.79 9.41 -28.92
C PHE A 153 8.49 9.99 -29.47
N THR A 154 7.48 9.15 -29.72
CA THR A 154 6.15 9.58 -30.19
C THR A 154 5.46 10.46 -29.15
N ILE A 155 5.49 10.10 -27.86
CA ILE A 155 4.89 10.92 -26.79
C ILE A 155 5.60 12.26 -26.66
N VAL A 156 6.94 12.29 -26.69
CA VAL A 156 7.72 13.53 -26.66
C VAL A 156 7.42 14.41 -27.86
N THR A 157 7.28 13.82 -29.05
CA THR A 157 6.94 14.54 -30.29
C THR A 157 5.55 15.16 -30.19
N VAL A 158 4.55 14.41 -29.71
CA VAL A 158 3.18 14.92 -29.53
C VAL A 158 3.14 16.07 -28.51
N ILE A 159 3.84 15.94 -27.37
CA ILE A 159 3.91 17.00 -26.36
C ILE A 159 4.58 18.26 -26.93
N THR A 160 5.68 18.10 -27.68
CA THR A 160 6.41 19.22 -28.30
C THR A 160 5.53 19.94 -29.32
N LEU A 161 4.73 19.19 -30.08
CA LEU A 161 3.83 19.76 -31.09
C LEU A 161 2.69 20.56 -30.44
N ILE A 162 2.13 20.07 -29.34
CA ILE A 162 1.12 20.79 -28.54
C ILE A 162 1.70 22.08 -27.95
N LEU A 163 2.92 22.02 -27.40
CA LEU A 163 3.60 23.21 -26.86
C LEU A 163 3.91 24.25 -27.96
N GLY A 164 4.38 23.79 -29.13
CA GLY A 164 4.65 24.66 -30.28
C GLY A 164 3.39 25.38 -30.77
N LEU A 165 2.28 24.66 -30.90
CA LEU A 165 0.98 25.26 -31.26
C LEU A 165 0.50 26.26 -30.21
N SER A 166 0.64 25.93 -28.92
CA SER A 166 0.24 26.80 -27.82
C SER A 166 1.03 28.11 -27.83
N LEU A 167 2.34 28.02 -28.10
CA LEU A 167 3.22 29.19 -28.19
C LEU A 167 2.90 30.06 -29.40
N ALA A 168 2.62 29.46 -30.56
CA ALA A 168 2.22 30.19 -31.76
C ALA A 168 0.91 30.96 -31.56
N ILE A 169 -0.09 30.34 -30.91
CA ILE A 169 -1.36 30.99 -30.56
C ILE A 169 -1.12 32.17 -29.60
N PHE A 170 -0.27 31.99 -28.59
CA PHE A 170 0.05 33.03 -27.62
C PHE A 170 0.75 34.24 -28.26
N VAL A 171 1.70 34.01 -29.17
CA VAL A 171 2.39 35.08 -29.91
C VAL A 171 1.41 35.84 -30.81
N ILE A 172 0.48 35.14 -31.48
CA ILE A 172 -0.56 35.79 -32.31
C ILE A 172 -1.50 36.66 -31.46
N LEU A 173 -1.82 36.24 -30.23
CA LEU A 173 -2.67 37.01 -29.32
C LEU A 173 -1.99 38.25 -28.74
N ILE A 174 -0.66 38.23 -28.56
CA ILE A 174 0.10 39.38 -28.04
C ILE A 174 0.44 40.42 -29.13
N ASN A 175 0.63 39.99 -30.37
CA ASN A 175 0.92 40.87 -31.51
C ASN A 175 -0.35 41.47 -32.17
N ARG A 176 -1.53 41.30 -31.57
CA ARG A 176 -2.78 41.98 -31.92
C ARG A 176 -3.13 43.00 -30.87
#